data_AF-A0A972K1L6-F1
#
_entry.id   AF-A0A972K1L6-F1
#
_cell.length_a   1.000
_cell.length_b   1.000
_cell.length_c   1.000
_cell.angle_alpha   90.00
_cell.angle_beta   90.00
_cell.angle_gamma   90.00
#
_symmetry.space_group_name_H-M   'P 1'
#
loop_
_entity.id
_entity.type
_entity.pdbx_description
1 polymer ?
#
loop_
_entity_poly.entity_id
_entity_poly.type
_entity_poly.pdbx_seq_one_letter_code
_entity_poly.pdbx_strand_id
1 'polypeptide(L)'
;MKRLLMLLFAAIIAISIIGCSSTTDNPAQGGSTKVADSSTAPKPSAPPEAPKASEPKAPAEAPKAPVDTPKTEEPKAPAEAPKAAETQAPAEAQKAAETKAPAEAPKAAETKAPTEAPKAAEPAAPAPAPRQEEVSAKGKKLLLVGREKAGEDVFVANRLKALGFAVTIMPDKNFTADKTNGYDLIYISQTLNSKMVKDGVMKDVAIPTVYIKNHGMFYLGLSSIEENSNIFNVKSIDIVDSNHKVAGGLSGTVEIYKETGPKMGLSYGLPGKEAKIIATGPGDKSKATIYYYDKGTKADNGYEVKARVSFFYLNNQMEENTTEAGWKLLDNLVLWTLQNG
;
A
#
# COMPACT_ATOMS: atom_id res chain seq x y z
N MET A 1 -47.26 -17.19 7.80
CA MET A 1 -47.26 -17.75 9.16
C MET A 1 -46.03 -17.21 9.89
N LYS A 2 -46.27 -16.48 11.01
CA LYS A 2 -45.42 -16.22 12.20
C LYS A 2 -43.93 -15.86 11.98
N ARG A 3 -43.50 -14.60 12.09
CA ARG A 3 -43.29 -13.74 13.30
C ARG A 3 -42.41 -14.36 14.41
N LEU A 4 -41.31 -13.63 14.69
CA LEU A 4 -40.78 -13.28 16.02
C LEU A 4 -40.12 -14.38 16.87
N LEU A 5 -38.82 -14.25 17.19
CA LEU A 5 -38.33 -14.31 18.59
C LEU A 5 -36.86 -13.85 18.72
N MET A 6 -36.67 -12.67 19.33
CA MET A 6 -35.50 -12.36 20.17
C MET A 6 -35.59 -13.19 21.45
N LEU A 7 -34.47 -13.67 22.00
CA LEU A 7 -34.28 -13.77 23.46
C LEU A 7 -32.79 -14.01 23.83
N LEU A 8 -32.29 -13.12 24.68
CA LEU A 8 -31.07 -13.25 25.48
C LEU A 8 -31.10 -14.55 26.31
N PHE A 9 -29.95 -15.20 26.47
CA PHE A 9 -29.61 -15.94 27.69
C PHE A 9 -28.15 -15.71 28.07
N ALA A 10 -27.97 -14.95 29.15
CA ALA A 10 -26.77 -15.00 29.98
C ALA A 10 -27.06 -16.00 31.11
N ALA A 11 -26.19 -16.99 31.31
CA ALA A 11 -26.20 -17.82 32.52
C ALA A 11 -24.77 -18.22 32.88
N ILE A 12 -24.39 -17.78 34.07
CA ILE A 12 -23.16 -18.03 34.81
C ILE A 12 -23.15 -19.48 35.29
N ILE A 13 -22.04 -20.20 35.13
CA ILE A 13 -21.72 -21.37 35.96
C ILE A 13 -20.27 -21.26 36.42
N ALA A 14 -20.12 -20.99 37.72
CA ALA A 14 -18.90 -21.21 38.48
C ALA A 14 -19.05 -22.52 39.25
N ILE A 15 -18.06 -23.42 39.12
CA ILE A 15 -17.86 -24.56 40.03
C ILE A 15 -16.35 -24.67 40.30
N SER A 16 -15.95 -24.21 41.48
CA SER A 16 -14.80 -24.71 42.25
C SER A 16 -15.09 -26.18 42.65
N ILE A 17 -14.18 -27.10 42.99
CA ILE A 17 -13.14 -27.09 44.01
C ILE A 17 -12.36 -28.44 43.96
N ILE A 18 -11.18 -28.45 44.62
CA ILE A 18 -10.51 -29.58 45.36
C ILE A 18 -9.64 -30.59 44.60
N GLY A 19 -8.37 -30.68 45.02
CA GLY A 19 -7.88 -31.95 45.59
C GLY A 19 -6.47 -32.45 45.28
N CYS A 20 -5.50 -31.98 46.07
CA CYS A 20 -4.39 -32.70 46.72
C CYS A 20 -3.49 -33.75 45.98
N SER A 21 -2.20 -33.40 45.96
CA SER A 21 -1.04 -34.09 46.61
C SER A 21 -0.78 -35.59 46.41
N SER A 22 0.46 -35.91 46.01
CA SER A 22 1.37 -36.76 46.81
C SER A 22 2.83 -36.68 46.34
N THR A 23 3.72 -36.76 47.33
CA THR A 23 5.18 -36.65 47.33
C THR A 23 5.84 -38.03 47.23
N THR A 24 7.03 -38.11 46.64
CA THR A 24 8.08 -39.06 47.07
C THR A 24 9.48 -38.57 46.68
N ASP A 25 10.30 -38.28 47.70
CA ASP A 25 11.68 -38.77 47.97
C ASP A 25 12.67 -39.04 46.83
N ASN A 26 14.00 -38.82 46.88
CA ASN A 26 14.99 -38.21 47.80
C ASN A 26 16.36 -38.28 47.02
N PRO A 27 17.58 -38.28 47.62
CA PRO A 27 18.56 -37.19 47.60
C PRO A 27 19.85 -37.45 46.79
N ALA A 28 20.69 -36.42 46.66
CA ALA A 28 22.15 -36.59 46.58
C ALA A 28 22.87 -35.46 47.34
N GLN A 29 23.79 -35.88 48.21
CA GLN A 29 24.65 -35.08 49.07
C GLN A 29 25.83 -34.44 48.31
N GLY A 30 26.41 -33.40 48.92
CA GLY A 30 27.87 -33.29 49.00
C GLY A 30 28.46 -31.88 48.92
N GLY A 31 29.10 -31.42 50.00
CA GLY A 31 30.29 -30.56 49.88
C GLY A 31 30.34 -29.28 50.71
N SER A 32 30.81 -29.41 51.95
CA SER A 32 31.16 -28.39 52.96
C SER A 32 32.01 -27.19 52.48
N THR A 33 31.79 -26.00 53.07
CA THR A 33 32.80 -25.36 53.95
C THR A 33 32.21 -24.28 54.87
N LYS A 34 32.78 -24.29 56.08
CA LYS A 34 32.49 -23.60 57.35
C LYS A 34 32.91 -22.13 57.34
N VAL A 35 32.19 -21.22 58.03
CA VAL A 35 32.64 -20.36 59.17
C VAL A 35 31.40 -19.68 59.79
N ALA A 36 31.35 -19.64 61.12
CA ALA A 36 30.32 -19.03 61.95
C ALA A 36 30.58 -17.54 62.24
N ASP A 37 29.53 -16.74 62.33
CA ASP A 37 28.96 -16.20 63.60
C ASP A 37 28.43 -14.75 63.48
N SER A 38 27.36 -14.53 64.24
CA SER A 38 26.81 -13.28 64.76
C SER A 38 25.85 -12.44 63.90
N SER A 39 24.58 -12.52 64.33
CA SER A 39 23.72 -11.41 64.71
C SER A 39 23.36 -10.36 63.65
N THR A 40 22.08 -10.35 63.22
CA THR A 40 21.02 -9.48 63.76
C THR A 40 19.84 -9.54 62.78
N ALA A 41 18.68 -10.02 63.26
CA ALA A 41 17.45 -10.09 62.47
C ALA A 41 16.71 -8.73 62.45
N PRO A 42 16.24 -8.24 61.30
CA PRO A 42 15.13 -7.32 61.25
C PRO A 42 13.81 -8.04 60.95
N LYS A 43 12.84 -7.72 61.80
CA LYS A 43 11.41 -8.04 61.77
C LYS A 43 10.76 -7.78 60.39
N PRO A 44 9.86 -8.66 59.91
CA PRO A 44 9.14 -8.43 58.65
C PRO A 44 8.06 -7.36 58.82
N SER A 45 8.14 -6.32 57.98
CA SER A 45 7.13 -5.28 57.80
C SER A 45 5.98 -5.79 56.91
N ALA A 46 4.76 -5.45 57.32
CA ALA A 46 3.47 -5.87 56.78
C ALA A 46 3.25 -5.58 55.27
N PRO A 47 2.36 -6.33 54.59
CA PRO A 47 2.02 -6.11 53.18
C PRO A 47 1.20 -4.81 52.96
N PRO A 48 1.33 -4.18 51.78
CA PRO A 48 0.61 -2.94 51.46
C PRO A 48 -0.90 -3.17 51.24
N GLU A 49 -1.72 -2.27 51.76
CA GLU A 49 -3.17 -2.21 51.61
C GLU A 49 -3.61 -2.02 50.14
N ALA A 50 -4.68 -2.72 49.78
CA ALA A 50 -5.38 -2.56 48.50
C ALA A 50 -6.16 -1.24 48.45
N PRO A 51 -6.27 -0.58 47.28
CA PRO A 51 -7.03 0.65 47.14
C PRO A 51 -8.55 0.38 47.18
N LYS A 52 -9.26 1.19 48.00
CA LYS A 52 -10.72 1.24 48.08
C LYS A 52 -11.35 1.70 46.76
N ALA A 53 -12.39 0.98 46.34
CA ALA A 53 -13.30 1.35 45.27
C ALA A 53 -14.07 2.65 45.60
N SER A 54 -14.23 3.52 44.61
CA SER A 54 -15.15 4.67 44.67
C SER A 54 -16.46 4.31 43.95
N GLU A 55 -17.57 4.54 44.64
CA GLU A 55 -18.94 4.37 44.12
C GLU A 55 -19.30 5.45 43.07
N PRO A 56 -20.22 5.16 42.14
CA PRO A 56 -20.60 6.07 41.06
C PRO A 56 -21.66 7.09 41.51
N LYS A 57 -21.46 8.37 41.18
CA LYS A 57 -22.51 9.41 41.28
C LYS A 57 -23.44 9.35 40.07
N ALA A 58 -24.73 9.31 40.35
CA ALA A 58 -25.86 9.38 39.41
C ALA A 58 -25.97 10.75 38.71
N PRO A 59 -26.64 10.83 37.54
CA PRO A 59 -26.68 12.01 36.68
C PRO A 59 -27.75 13.03 37.12
N ALA A 60 -27.44 14.32 36.97
CA ALA A 60 -28.36 15.42 37.23
C ALA A 60 -29.26 15.72 36.01
N GLU A 61 -30.50 16.10 36.32
CA GLU A 61 -31.62 16.42 35.41
C GLU A 61 -31.43 17.68 34.53
N ALA A 62 -32.24 17.69 33.46
CA ALA A 62 -32.37 18.72 32.43
C ALA A 62 -32.97 20.06 32.90
N PRO A 63 -32.83 21.11 32.08
CA PRO A 63 -33.83 22.16 31.98
C PRO A 63 -34.54 22.19 30.61
N LYS A 64 -35.84 22.49 30.68
CA LYS A 64 -36.81 22.65 29.59
C LYS A 64 -36.54 23.90 28.72
N ALA A 65 -37.02 23.82 27.48
CA ALA A 65 -37.07 24.88 26.47
C ALA A 65 -37.83 26.15 26.92
N PRO A 66 -37.69 27.23 26.14
CA PRO A 66 -38.86 27.91 25.62
C PRO A 66 -38.90 27.96 24.09
N VAL A 67 -40.14 28.08 23.64
CA VAL A 67 -40.70 28.08 22.29
C VAL A 67 -40.30 29.36 21.54
N ASP A 68 -39.92 29.24 20.28
CA ASP A 68 -40.48 30.06 19.20
C ASP A 68 -40.26 29.38 17.84
N THR A 69 -41.37 29.19 17.13
CA THR A 69 -41.43 28.70 15.75
C THR A 69 -41.33 29.89 14.80
N PRO A 70 -40.82 29.68 13.58
CA PRO A 70 -41.73 29.91 12.46
C PRO A 70 -41.70 28.79 11.43
N LYS A 71 -42.90 28.21 11.26
CA LYS A 71 -43.61 27.95 10.00
C LYS A 71 -42.81 27.43 8.79
N THR A 72 -43.11 26.16 8.51
CA THR A 72 -43.19 25.44 7.24
C THR A 72 -43.29 26.30 5.98
N GLU A 73 -42.47 26.00 4.97
CA GLU A 73 -42.83 26.10 3.54
C GLU A 73 -41.89 25.24 2.68
N GLU A 74 -42.43 24.15 2.13
CA GLU A 74 -42.03 23.48 0.89
C GLU A 74 -43.36 23.08 0.19
N PRO A 75 -43.44 22.87 -1.14
CA PRO A 75 -42.42 23.03 -2.18
C PRO A 75 -42.94 23.86 -3.40
N LYS A 76 -42.03 24.36 -4.24
CA LYS A 76 -42.36 24.72 -5.64
C LYS A 76 -41.27 24.22 -6.60
N ALA A 77 -41.66 23.27 -7.43
CA ALA A 77 -41.06 22.94 -8.72
C ALA A 77 -42.22 22.84 -9.74
N PRO A 78 -41.98 22.80 -11.06
CA PRO A 78 -40.92 23.43 -11.87
C PRO A 78 -41.54 24.32 -12.97
N ALA A 79 -40.87 25.39 -13.40
CA ALA A 79 -41.30 26.16 -14.57
C ALA A 79 -40.50 25.78 -15.82
N GLU A 80 -41.18 25.01 -16.67
CA GLU A 80 -41.21 25.00 -18.14
C GLU A 80 -39.93 25.20 -18.97
N ALA A 81 -39.65 24.15 -19.76
CA ALA A 81 -38.87 24.19 -20.98
C ALA A 81 -39.54 25.07 -22.05
N PRO A 82 -38.76 25.77 -22.91
CA PRO A 82 -39.23 26.12 -24.23
C PRO A 82 -38.94 25.00 -25.22
N LYS A 83 -39.99 24.75 -26.00
CA LYS A 83 -40.18 23.80 -27.09
C LYS A 83 -39.29 24.14 -28.29
N ALA A 84 -39.03 23.09 -29.08
CA ALA A 84 -38.34 23.08 -30.36
C ALA A 84 -38.71 24.23 -31.31
N ALA A 85 -37.70 24.75 -32.00
CA ALA A 85 -37.83 25.37 -33.31
C ALA A 85 -37.24 24.41 -34.35
N GLU A 86 -38.12 23.84 -35.18
CA GLU A 86 -37.78 23.27 -36.48
C GLU A 86 -37.59 24.39 -37.51
N THR A 87 -36.94 24.04 -38.63
CA THR A 87 -36.83 24.78 -39.91
C THR A 87 -35.80 25.93 -39.90
N GLN A 88 -34.84 26.08 -40.83
CA GLN A 88 -34.73 25.68 -42.24
C GLN A 88 -33.26 25.42 -42.64
N ALA A 89 -33.08 24.57 -43.65
CA ALA A 89 -31.89 24.53 -44.50
C ALA A 89 -31.65 25.90 -45.18
N PRO A 90 -30.44 26.12 -45.73
CA PRO A 90 -30.41 26.16 -47.19
C PRO A 90 -29.35 25.23 -47.76
N ALA A 91 -29.80 24.44 -48.74
CA ALA A 91 -28.97 23.91 -49.80
C ALA A 91 -28.61 25.05 -50.77
N GLU A 92 -27.37 25.05 -51.26
CA GLU A 92 -26.97 25.27 -52.66
C GLU A 92 -25.43 25.24 -52.70
N ALA A 93 -24.85 24.14 -53.18
CA ALA A 93 -24.48 23.94 -54.58
C ALA A 93 -23.18 24.67 -54.96
N GLN A 94 -22.06 23.93 -54.94
CA GLN A 94 -21.13 23.97 -56.07
C GLN A 94 -20.71 22.55 -56.47
N LYS A 95 -20.72 22.38 -57.77
CA LYS A 95 -20.78 21.16 -58.56
C LYS A 95 -19.42 20.91 -59.21
N ALA A 96 -19.08 19.62 -59.27
CA ALA A 96 -18.26 18.92 -60.27
C ALA A 96 -16.80 19.36 -60.53
N ALA A 97 -15.91 18.40 -60.30
CA ALA A 97 -15.05 17.91 -61.36
C ALA A 97 -14.89 16.38 -61.23
N GLU A 98 -15.66 15.66 -62.06
CA GLU A 98 -15.31 14.34 -62.63
C GLU A 98 -13.94 14.47 -63.32
N THR A 99 -13.01 13.52 -63.42
CA THR A 99 -12.99 12.13 -63.88
C THR A 99 -11.47 11.76 -63.81
N LYS A 100 -10.93 10.54 -63.78
CA LYS A 100 -11.20 9.30 -64.50
C LYS A 100 -10.22 8.26 -63.92
N ALA A 101 -10.71 7.05 -63.60
CA ALA A 101 -9.88 5.85 -63.70
C ALA A 101 -9.70 5.51 -65.20
N PRO A 102 -8.67 4.73 -65.57
CA PRO A 102 -9.01 3.41 -66.07
C PRO A 102 -8.04 2.29 -65.61
N ALA A 103 -8.54 1.09 -65.83
CA ALA A 103 -8.08 -0.21 -65.40
C ALA A 103 -7.01 -0.85 -66.31
N GLU A 104 -6.68 -2.09 -65.91
CA GLU A 104 -6.17 -3.24 -66.68
C GLU A 104 -4.68 -3.61 -66.59
N ALA A 105 -4.53 -4.88 -66.21
CA ALA A 105 -3.31 -5.68 -66.21
C ALA A 105 -2.85 -6.02 -67.64
N PRO A 106 -1.61 -6.51 -67.77
CA PRO A 106 -1.44 -7.75 -68.51
C PRO A 106 -0.52 -8.77 -67.81
N LYS A 107 -0.73 -10.03 -68.21
CA LYS A 107 -0.09 -11.25 -67.71
C LYS A 107 1.15 -11.62 -68.56
N ALA A 108 2.21 -12.01 -67.85
CA ALA A 108 3.33 -12.93 -68.19
C ALA A 108 3.96 -12.96 -69.59
N ALA A 109 5.30 -12.82 -69.61
CA ALA A 109 6.18 -13.56 -70.52
C ALA A 109 7.48 -13.94 -69.77
N GLU A 110 7.86 -15.22 -69.90
CA GLU A 110 9.04 -15.87 -69.34
C GLU A 110 10.34 -15.35 -70.00
N THR A 111 11.42 -15.13 -69.24
CA THR A 111 12.80 -15.38 -69.73
C THR A 111 13.82 -15.53 -68.59
N LYS A 112 14.30 -16.77 -68.44
CA LYS A 112 15.67 -17.26 -68.10
C LYS A 112 16.36 -16.90 -66.75
N ALA A 113 17.05 -17.93 -66.29
CA ALA A 113 17.71 -18.17 -65.00
C ALA A 113 18.82 -17.15 -64.60
N PRO A 114 19.18 -17.08 -63.30
CA PRO A 114 20.00 -16.01 -62.73
C PRO A 114 21.50 -16.28 -62.90
N THR A 115 22.26 -15.22 -63.19
CA THR A 115 23.71 -15.17 -63.06
C THR A 115 24.06 -14.78 -61.61
N GLU A 116 25.00 -15.50 -61.00
CA GLU A 116 25.47 -15.31 -59.62
C GLU A 116 25.88 -13.86 -59.34
N ALA A 117 25.26 -13.25 -58.32
CA ALA A 117 25.72 -12.02 -57.70
C ALA A 117 26.48 -12.35 -56.40
N PRO A 118 27.58 -11.65 -56.08
CA PRO A 118 28.41 -11.98 -54.91
C PRO A 118 27.61 -11.82 -53.61
N LYS A 119 27.77 -12.79 -52.72
CA LYS A 119 27.25 -12.82 -51.35
C LYS A 119 27.55 -11.48 -50.64
N ALA A 120 26.53 -10.64 -50.51
CA ALA A 120 26.57 -9.50 -49.61
C ALA A 120 26.83 -10.04 -48.19
N ALA A 121 27.85 -9.50 -47.53
CA ALA A 121 28.14 -9.80 -46.14
C ALA A 121 26.91 -9.44 -45.30
N GLU A 122 26.40 -10.43 -44.58
CA GLU A 122 25.38 -10.28 -43.56
C GLU A 122 25.84 -9.19 -42.56
N PRO A 123 25.01 -8.17 -42.28
CA PRO A 123 25.36 -7.19 -41.25
C PRO A 123 25.49 -7.94 -39.92
N ALA A 124 26.68 -7.86 -39.32
CA ALA A 124 26.95 -8.47 -38.03
C ALA A 124 25.84 -8.10 -37.04
N ALA A 125 25.24 -9.12 -36.43
CA ALA A 125 24.26 -8.95 -35.37
C ALA A 125 24.78 -7.94 -34.34
N PRO A 126 23.95 -6.98 -33.89
CA PRO A 126 24.38 -6.04 -32.87
C PRO A 126 24.86 -6.82 -31.64
N ALA A 127 26.04 -6.47 -31.16
CA ALA A 127 26.60 -7.06 -29.95
C ALA A 127 25.55 -7.03 -28.84
N PRO A 128 25.36 -8.13 -28.06
CA PRO A 128 24.38 -8.15 -26.99
C PRO A 128 24.67 -6.98 -26.04
N ALA A 129 23.65 -6.15 -25.81
CA ALA A 129 23.71 -5.06 -24.84
C ALA A 129 24.26 -5.61 -23.50
N PRO A 130 25.08 -4.84 -22.77
CA PRO A 130 25.64 -5.28 -21.51
C PRO A 130 24.50 -5.77 -20.60
N ARG A 131 24.57 -7.05 -20.21
CA ARG A 131 23.62 -7.69 -19.31
C ARG A 131 23.71 -6.94 -17.97
N GLN A 132 22.80 -6.00 -17.74
CA GLN A 132 22.68 -5.33 -16.44
C GLN A 132 22.57 -6.41 -15.37
N GLU A 133 23.44 -6.36 -14.36
CA GLU A 133 23.36 -7.26 -13.22
C GLU A 133 21.95 -7.19 -12.61
N GLU A 134 21.32 -8.34 -12.46
CA GLU A 134 20.00 -8.43 -11.87
C GLU A 134 20.10 -8.04 -10.40
N VAL A 135 19.32 -7.05 -10.00
CA VAL A 135 19.42 -6.46 -8.66
C VAL A 135 18.92 -7.45 -7.63
N SER A 136 19.79 -7.78 -6.66
CA SER A 136 19.52 -8.81 -5.65
C SER A 136 19.30 -8.21 -4.26
N ALA A 137 18.32 -8.74 -3.54
CA ALA A 137 18.08 -8.44 -2.13
C ALA A 137 19.05 -9.14 -1.17
N LYS A 138 19.79 -10.16 -1.64
CA LYS A 138 20.59 -11.02 -0.76
C LYS A 138 21.64 -10.22 0.03
N GLY A 139 21.54 -10.30 1.36
CA GLY A 139 22.47 -9.63 2.27
C GLY A 139 22.19 -8.13 2.48
N LYS A 140 21.16 -7.57 1.82
CA LYS A 140 20.72 -6.19 2.01
C LYS A 140 19.90 -6.05 3.27
N LYS A 141 20.15 -4.99 4.03
CA LYS A 141 19.44 -4.69 5.28
C LYS A 141 18.24 -3.83 5.00
N LEU A 142 17.06 -4.32 5.38
CA LEU A 142 15.80 -3.61 5.19
C LEU A 142 15.23 -3.23 6.56
N LEU A 143 14.92 -1.94 6.72
CA LEU A 143 14.21 -1.42 7.90
C LEU A 143 12.72 -1.31 7.58
N LEU A 144 11.91 -2.19 8.15
CA LEU A 144 10.45 -2.08 8.09
C LEU A 144 9.99 -1.24 9.27
N VAL A 145 9.37 -0.08 8.99
CA VAL A 145 8.83 0.81 10.02
C VAL A 145 7.32 0.70 10.02
N GLY A 146 6.76 0.33 11.18
CA GLY A 146 5.34 0.06 11.32
C GLY A 146 4.91 0.04 12.77
N ARG A 147 3.67 -0.36 13.02
CA ARG A 147 3.11 -0.39 14.37
C ARG A 147 3.74 -1.52 15.18
N GLU A 148 3.95 -1.28 16.48
CA GLU A 148 4.48 -2.30 17.39
C GLU A 148 3.64 -3.59 17.37
N LYS A 149 4.29 -4.73 17.07
CA LYS A 149 3.70 -6.08 17.05
C LYS A 149 2.49 -6.24 16.09
N ALA A 150 2.44 -5.50 14.99
CA ALA A 150 1.42 -5.72 13.96
C ALA A 150 1.65 -7.03 13.20
N GLY A 151 0.60 -7.85 13.06
CA GLY A 151 0.68 -9.14 12.36
C GLY A 151 0.90 -8.95 10.86
N GLU A 152 0.32 -7.89 10.30
CA GLU A 152 0.48 -7.45 8.91
C GLU A 152 1.95 -7.16 8.58
N ASP A 153 2.65 -6.46 9.48
CA ASP A 153 4.07 -6.14 9.33
C ASP A 153 4.95 -7.40 9.41
N VAL A 154 4.61 -8.35 10.28
CA VAL A 154 5.31 -9.63 10.38
C VAL A 154 5.12 -10.46 9.11
N PHE A 155 3.91 -10.48 8.54
CA PHE A 155 3.62 -11.15 7.29
C PHE A 155 4.52 -10.62 6.16
N VAL A 156 4.51 -9.29 5.96
CA VAL A 156 5.33 -8.65 4.92
C VAL A 156 6.82 -8.83 5.20
N ALA A 157 7.25 -8.70 6.45
CA ALA A 157 8.65 -8.93 6.80
C ALA A 157 9.12 -10.35 6.43
N ASN A 158 8.28 -11.37 6.65
CA ASN A 158 8.61 -12.74 6.27
C ASN A 158 8.72 -12.91 4.75
N ARG A 159 7.85 -12.25 3.98
CA ARG A 159 7.97 -12.21 2.52
C ARG A 159 9.28 -11.55 2.07
N LEU A 160 9.61 -10.39 2.62
CA LEU A 160 10.84 -9.66 2.27
C LEU A 160 12.10 -10.43 2.68
N LYS A 161 12.06 -11.20 3.79
CA LYS A 161 13.12 -12.15 4.14
C LYS A 161 13.24 -13.28 3.11
N ALA A 162 12.12 -13.85 2.67
CA ALA A 162 12.11 -14.88 1.63
C ALA A 162 12.66 -14.35 0.29
N LEU A 163 12.49 -13.05 0.01
CA LEU A 163 13.09 -12.37 -1.14
C LEU A 163 14.62 -12.17 -0.98
N GLY A 164 15.16 -12.27 0.24
CA GLY A 164 16.61 -12.27 0.53
C GLY A 164 17.11 -11.17 1.47
N PHE A 165 16.23 -10.26 1.91
CA PHE A 165 16.60 -9.17 2.82
C PHE A 165 16.85 -9.64 4.25
N ALA A 166 17.80 -9.00 4.93
CA ALA A 166 17.89 -9.00 6.38
C ALA A 166 16.93 -7.94 6.95
N VAL A 167 15.72 -8.34 7.32
CA VAL A 167 14.65 -7.42 7.75
C VAL A 167 14.68 -7.17 9.26
N THR A 168 14.73 -5.89 9.66
CA THR A 168 14.45 -5.42 11.02
C THR A 168 13.09 -4.73 11.04
N ILE A 169 12.22 -5.08 11.99
CA ILE A 169 10.97 -4.34 12.24
C ILE A 169 11.21 -3.31 13.35
N MET A 170 10.88 -2.06 13.08
CA MET A 170 10.99 -0.94 14.03
C MET A 170 9.60 -0.36 14.33
N PRO A 171 9.21 -0.27 15.61
CA PRO A 171 8.05 0.49 16.01
C PRO A 171 8.16 1.96 15.58
N ASP A 172 7.12 2.46 14.93
CA ASP A 172 7.02 3.83 14.42
C ASP A 172 7.36 4.91 15.47
N LYS A 173 6.98 4.72 16.72
CA LYS A 173 7.30 5.62 17.85
C LYS A 173 8.81 5.83 18.09
N ASN A 174 9.65 4.92 17.61
CA ASN A 174 11.10 4.98 17.76
C ASN A 174 11.81 5.51 16.50
N PHE A 175 11.06 5.80 15.44
CA PHE A 175 11.62 6.10 14.14
C PHE A 175 12.21 7.52 14.10
N THR A 176 13.48 7.62 13.72
CA THR A 176 14.17 8.87 13.41
C THR A 176 15.08 8.65 12.20
N ALA A 177 15.50 9.72 11.54
CA ALA A 177 16.43 9.62 10.40
C ALA A 177 17.74 8.92 10.78
N ASP A 178 18.30 9.19 11.96
CA ASP A 178 19.55 8.52 12.40
C ASP A 178 19.42 7.00 12.56
N LYS A 179 18.20 6.49 12.80
CA LYS A 179 17.94 5.06 12.92
C LYS A 179 17.96 4.33 11.56
N THR A 180 18.03 5.07 10.45
CA THR A 180 18.18 4.48 9.12
C THR A 180 19.64 4.19 8.77
N ASN A 181 20.61 4.65 9.59
CA ASN A 181 22.02 4.42 9.34
C ASN A 181 22.36 2.93 9.31
N GLY A 182 23.07 2.51 8.25
CA GLY A 182 23.48 1.12 8.05
C GLY A 182 22.41 0.21 7.45
N TYR A 183 21.26 0.76 7.04
CA TYR A 183 20.26 0.06 6.23
C TYR A 183 20.39 0.45 4.76
N ASP A 184 19.99 -0.47 3.85
CA ASP A 184 20.01 -0.27 2.41
C ASP A 184 18.65 0.19 1.86
N LEU A 185 17.55 -0.13 2.55
CA LEU A 185 16.18 0.17 2.13
C LEU A 185 15.27 0.36 3.34
N ILE A 186 14.30 1.26 3.22
CA ILE A 186 13.20 1.42 4.18
C ILE A 186 11.89 0.95 3.55
N TYR A 187 11.08 0.25 4.33
CA TYR A 187 9.69 -0.05 4.02
C TYR A 187 8.79 0.65 5.04
N ILE A 188 8.07 1.67 4.61
CA ILE A 188 7.10 2.39 5.46
C ILE A 188 5.76 1.69 5.35
N SER A 189 5.42 0.89 6.37
CA SER A 189 4.21 0.09 6.41
C SER A 189 2.94 0.94 6.47
N GLN A 190 1.84 0.40 5.94
CA GLN A 190 0.51 1.00 6.08
C GLN A 190 0.06 1.12 7.55
N THR A 191 0.59 0.24 8.41
CA THR A 191 0.30 0.23 9.85
C THR A 191 0.95 1.40 10.59
N LEU A 192 1.95 2.07 10.00
CA LEU A 192 2.63 3.23 10.59
C LEU A 192 1.59 4.31 10.96
N ASN A 193 1.68 4.84 12.18
CA ASN A 193 0.93 6.01 12.59
C ASN A 193 1.47 7.24 11.84
N SER A 194 0.64 7.83 10.97
CA SER A 194 1.06 8.95 10.09
C SER A 194 1.56 10.16 10.87
N LYS A 195 1.15 10.34 12.13
CA LYS A 195 1.66 11.40 13.01
C LYS A 195 3.18 11.33 13.19
N MET A 196 3.78 10.13 13.15
CA MET A 196 5.23 9.96 13.33
C MET A 196 6.06 10.50 12.16
N VAL A 197 5.45 10.69 10.99
CA VAL A 197 6.15 11.21 9.79
C VAL A 197 5.65 12.57 9.33
N LYS A 198 4.61 13.11 9.99
CA LYS A 198 3.99 14.40 9.64
C LYS A 198 4.94 15.57 9.80
N ASP A 199 5.79 15.53 10.84
CA ASP A 199 6.67 16.65 11.19
C ASP A 199 7.99 16.67 10.41
N GLY A 200 8.06 15.90 9.32
CA GLY A 200 9.12 16.05 8.31
C GLY A 200 10.37 15.19 8.52
N VAL A 201 10.38 14.23 9.45
CA VAL A 201 11.52 13.29 9.65
C VAL A 201 12.00 12.63 8.35
N MET A 202 11.06 12.35 7.44
CA MET A 202 11.37 11.73 6.15
C MET A 202 12.10 12.65 5.17
N LYS A 203 12.11 13.97 5.41
CA LYS A 203 12.91 14.92 4.62
C LYS A 203 14.41 14.72 4.85
N ASP A 204 14.81 14.14 5.96
CA ASP A 204 16.22 13.91 6.32
C ASP A 204 16.72 12.51 5.94
N VAL A 205 15.80 11.61 5.58
CA VAL A 205 16.13 10.27 5.13
C VAL A 205 16.72 10.32 3.71
N ALA A 206 17.91 9.75 3.53
CA ALA A 206 18.66 9.77 2.26
C ALA A 206 18.99 8.38 1.71
N ILE A 207 18.21 7.36 2.09
CA ILE A 207 18.29 6.00 1.55
C ILE A 207 16.96 5.63 0.86
N PRO A 208 16.98 4.67 -0.09
CA PRO A 208 15.77 4.28 -0.80
C PRO A 208 14.62 3.91 0.12
N THR A 209 13.40 4.26 -0.28
CA THR A 209 12.21 4.07 0.55
C THR A 209 11.02 3.60 -0.28
N VAL A 210 10.38 2.50 0.14
CA VAL A 210 9.08 2.08 -0.35
C VAL A 210 8.01 2.50 0.66
N TYR A 211 7.09 3.36 0.24
CA TYR A 211 5.89 3.69 0.99
C TYR A 211 4.75 2.77 0.61
N ILE A 212 4.15 2.19 1.64
CA ILE A 212 2.78 1.69 1.56
C ILE A 212 1.83 2.75 2.14
N LYS A 213 2.30 3.46 3.17
CA LYS A 213 1.56 4.56 3.80
C LYS A 213 1.38 5.75 2.85
N ASN A 214 0.16 5.91 2.32
CA ASN A 214 -0.23 7.01 1.44
C ASN A 214 0.04 8.42 2.04
N HIS A 215 -0.20 8.62 3.34
CA HIS A 215 0.02 9.91 4.01
C HIS A 215 1.48 10.35 3.94
N GLY A 216 2.43 9.40 3.96
CA GLY A 216 3.86 9.71 3.86
C GLY A 216 4.23 10.36 2.53
N MET A 217 3.55 9.96 1.44
CA MET A 217 3.73 10.58 0.13
C MET A 217 3.27 12.03 0.12
N PHE A 218 2.14 12.34 0.78
CA PHE A 218 1.64 13.71 0.89
C PHE A 218 2.60 14.64 1.65
N TYR A 219 3.15 14.20 2.80
CA TYR A 219 4.02 15.05 3.61
C TYR A 219 5.35 15.43 2.94
N LEU A 220 5.78 14.66 1.93
CA LEU A 220 6.91 14.98 1.08
C LEU A 220 6.52 15.74 -0.20
N GLY A 221 5.21 15.95 -0.45
CA GLY A 221 4.69 16.56 -1.68
C GLY A 221 4.70 15.62 -2.90
N LEU A 222 4.92 14.32 -2.68
CA LEU A 222 4.98 13.29 -3.72
C LEU A 222 3.60 12.81 -4.16
N SER A 223 2.55 13.22 -3.45
CA SER A 223 1.14 13.08 -3.77
C SER A 223 0.40 14.35 -3.34
N SER A 224 -0.52 14.87 -4.16
CA SER A 224 -1.31 16.05 -3.82
C SER A 224 -2.49 15.77 -2.88
N ILE A 225 -2.72 14.50 -2.50
CA ILE A 225 -3.81 14.05 -1.63
C ILE A 225 -3.26 13.34 -0.38
N GLU A 226 -3.76 13.73 0.80
CA GLU A 226 -3.39 13.17 2.11
C GLU A 226 -4.31 12.01 2.53
N GLU A 227 -5.61 12.27 2.52
CA GLU A 227 -6.65 11.38 3.04
C GLU A 227 -7.64 10.96 1.95
N ASN A 228 -8.50 9.98 2.25
CA ASN A 228 -9.54 9.48 1.34
C ASN A 228 -9.00 8.98 -0.02
N SER A 229 -7.72 8.60 -0.07
CA SER A 229 -7.08 8.11 -1.29
C SER A 229 -7.20 6.58 -1.44
N ASN A 230 -8.42 6.06 -1.30
CA ASN A 230 -8.74 4.65 -1.49
C ASN A 230 -9.82 4.46 -2.55
N ILE A 231 -9.69 3.38 -3.33
CA ILE A 231 -10.72 2.88 -4.23
C ILE A 231 -11.30 1.60 -3.62
N PHE A 232 -12.61 1.52 -3.46
CA PHE A 232 -13.30 0.36 -2.90
C PHE A 232 -14.02 -0.42 -3.99
N ASN A 233 -14.41 -1.66 -3.69
CA ASN A 233 -15.11 -2.56 -4.63
C ASN A 233 -14.33 -2.81 -5.93
N VAL A 234 -12.99 -2.76 -5.88
CA VAL A 234 -12.09 -3.13 -6.95
C VAL A 234 -11.17 -4.25 -6.49
N LYS A 235 -10.75 -5.11 -7.43
CA LYS A 235 -9.72 -6.14 -7.20
C LYS A 235 -8.59 -6.12 -8.23
N SER A 236 -8.60 -5.14 -9.12
CA SER A 236 -7.64 -5.00 -10.22
C SER A 236 -7.04 -3.61 -10.27
N ILE A 237 -5.93 -3.51 -10.99
CA ILE A 237 -5.25 -2.27 -11.40
C ILE A 237 -4.97 -2.32 -12.91
N ASP A 238 -4.72 -1.16 -13.50
CA ASP A 238 -4.30 -1.05 -14.90
C ASP A 238 -2.80 -0.77 -14.96
N ILE A 239 -2.03 -1.65 -15.61
CA ILE A 239 -0.61 -1.43 -15.89
C ILE A 239 -0.48 -0.45 -17.07
N VAL A 240 0.11 0.71 -16.82
CA VAL A 240 0.27 1.79 -17.82
C VAL A 240 1.69 1.87 -18.40
N ASP A 241 2.68 1.27 -17.72
CA ASP A 241 4.03 1.06 -18.25
C ASP A 241 4.43 -0.41 -18.12
N SER A 242 3.98 -1.22 -19.09
CA SER A 242 4.23 -2.67 -19.13
C SER A 242 5.68 -3.04 -19.46
N ASN A 243 6.44 -2.12 -20.06
CA ASN A 243 7.83 -2.36 -20.43
C ASN A 243 8.78 -2.18 -19.23
N HIS A 244 8.30 -1.53 -18.16
CA HIS A 244 9.07 -1.32 -16.96
C HIS A 244 9.34 -2.63 -16.21
N LYS A 245 10.55 -2.77 -15.64
CA LYS A 245 10.96 -3.96 -14.87
C LYS A 245 10.01 -4.27 -13.70
N VAL A 246 9.41 -3.23 -13.10
CA VAL A 246 8.42 -3.38 -12.03
C VAL A 246 7.19 -4.17 -12.49
N ALA A 247 6.71 -3.94 -13.72
CA ALA A 247 5.57 -4.67 -14.27
C ALA A 247 5.86 -6.17 -14.43
N GLY A 248 7.12 -6.58 -14.57
CA GLY A 248 7.52 -7.99 -14.56
C GLY A 248 6.85 -8.85 -15.63
N GLY A 249 6.54 -8.25 -16.78
CA GLY A 249 5.82 -8.86 -17.90
C GLY A 249 4.29 -8.81 -17.79
N LEU A 250 3.74 -8.24 -16.71
CA LEU A 250 2.31 -7.98 -16.59
C LEU A 250 1.92 -6.76 -17.45
N SER A 251 0.72 -6.77 -18.00
CA SER A 251 0.19 -5.69 -18.85
C SER A 251 -1.33 -5.65 -18.80
N GLY A 252 -1.92 -4.51 -19.21
CA GLY A 252 -3.38 -4.33 -19.19
C GLY A 252 -3.95 -4.32 -17.77
N THR A 253 -5.20 -4.79 -17.64
CA THR A 253 -5.88 -4.92 -16.35
C THR A 253 -5.45 -6.22 -15.65
N VAL A 254 -4.94 -6.10 -14.43
CA VAL A 254 -4.37 -7.21 -13.65
C VAL A 254 -5.13 -7.37 -12.34
N GLU A 255 -5.62 -8.59 -12.05
CA GLU A 255 -6.20 -8.90 -10.74
C GLU A 255 -5.13 -9.00 -9.65
N ILE A 256 -5.23 -8.13 -8.66
CA ILE A 256 -4.29 -8.00 -7.54
C ILE A 256 -4.86 -8.44 -6.19
N TYR A 257 -6.18 -8.59 -6.09
CA TYR A 257 -6.88 -9.15 -4.94
C TYR A 257 -7.78 -10.32 -5.36
N LYS A 258 -7.95 -11.29 -4.46
CA LYS A 258 -8.83 -12.46 -4.68
C LYS A 258 -10.29 -12.05 -4.56
N GLU A 259 -10.61 -11.31 -3.51
CA GLU A 259 -11.94 -10.79 -3.17
C GLU A 259 -11.96 -9.26 -3.16
N THR A 260 -13.16 -8.68 -3.26
CA THR A 260 -13.39 -7.24 -3.09
C THR A 260 -14.63 -6.92 -2.28
N GLY A 261 -14.72 -5.70 -1.76
CA GLY A 261 -15.89 -5.24 -1.05
C GLY A 261 -15.77 -3.80 -0.55
N PRO A 262 -16.80 -3.29 0.14
CA PRO A 262 -16.89 -1.89 0.54
C PRO A 262 -15.90 -1.50 1.66
N LYS A 263 -15.19 -2.46 2.25
CA LYS A 263 -14.16 -2.25 3.28
C LYS A 263 -12.77 -2.66 2.81
N MET A 264 -12.63 -3.14 1.58
CA MET A 264 -11.37 -3.56 0.98
C MET A 264 -10.88 -2.45 0.05
N GLY A 265 -10.01 -1.60 0.60
CA GLY A 265 -9.51 -0.42 -0.11
C GLY A 265 -8.22 -0.71 -0.87
N LEU A 266 -8.14 -0.19 -2.08
CA LEU A 266 -6.92 -0.05 -2.87
C LEU A 266 -6.39 1.38 -2.72
N SER A 267 -5.22 1.56 -2.10
CA SER A 267 -4.66 2.90 -1.90
C SER A 267 -4.12 3.48 -3.21
N TYR A 268 -4.24 4.78 -3.39
CA TYR A 268 -3.62 5.52 -4.50
C TYR A 268 -2.99 6.83 -4.03
N GLY A 269 -2.18 7.42 -4.88
CA GLY A 269 -1.71 8.81 -4.78
C GLY A 269 -2.00 9.61 -6.05
N LEU A 270 -1.82 10.92 -5.96
CA LEU A 270 -1.90 11.85 -7.10
C LEU A 270 -0.52 12.48 -7.30
N PRO A 271 0.43 11.78 -7.94
CA PRO A 271 1.79 12.26 -8.05
C PRO A 271 1.95 13.37 -9.08
N GLY A 272 2.96 14.21 -8.85
CA GLY A 272 3.38 15.28 -9.75
C GLY A 272 4.06 14.77 -11.02
N LYS A 273 4.42 15.73 -11.90
CA LYS A 273 4.89 15.46 -13.27
C LYS A 273 6.21 14.68 -13.38
N GLU A 274 7.06 14.73 -12.35
CA GLU A 274 8.37 14.05 -12.38
C GLU A 274 8.29 12.59 -11.92
N ALA A 275 7.13 12.16 -11.40
CA ALA A 275 6.90 10.76 -11.06
C ALA A 275 6.90 9.87 -12.30
N LYS A 276 7.35 8.63 -12.11
CA LYS A 276 7.20 7.54 -13.06
C LYS A 276 6.06 6.64 -12.59
N ILE A 277 4.97 6.61 -13.36
CA ILE A 277 3.76 5.85 -13.02
C ILE A 277 3.81 4.50 -13.74
N ILE A 278 3.68 3.42 -12.97
CA ILE A 278 3.69 2.05 -13.49
C ILE A 278 2.28 1.49 -13.61
N ALA A 279 1.44 1.79 -12.62
CA ALA A 279 0.06 1.32 -12.59
C ALA A 279 -0.89 2.35 -11.97
N THR A 280 -2.16 2.26 -12.35
CA THR A 280 -3.24 3.12 -11.87
C THR A 280 -4.43 2.30 -11.38
N GLY A 281 -5.35 2.95 -10.68
CA GLY A 281 -6.67 2.38 -10.41
C GLY A 281 -7.45 2.14 -11.71
N PRO A 282 -8.41 1.21 -11.70
CA PRO A 282 -9.16 0.86 -12.89
C PRO A 282 -9.97 2.06 -13.40
N GLY A 283 -9.82 2.37 -14.69
CA GLY A 283 -10.61 3.40 -15.38
C GLY A 283 -10.28 4.86 -15.03
N ASP A 284 -9.31 5.11 -14.14
CA ASP A 284 -8.88 6.46 -13.75
C ASP A 284 -7.35 6.54 -13.68
N LYS A 285 -6.76 7.08 -14.76
CA LYS A 285 -5.30 7.18 -14.90
C LYS A 285 -4.65 8.19 -13.95
N SER A 286 -5.40 9.09 -13.30
CA SER A 286 -4.78 10.01 -12.33
C SER A 286 -4.54 9.34 -10.98
N LYS A 287 -5.26 8.25 -10.67
CA LYS A 287 -5.12 7.53 -9.39
C LYS A 287 -3.97 6.52 -9.47
N ALA A 288 -2.74 6.98 -9.30
CA ALA A 288 -1.55 6.11 -9.37
C ALA A 288 -1.49 5.16 -8.17
N THR A 289 -1.38 3.86 -8.45
CA THR A 289 -1.34 2.77 -7.45
C THR A 289 0.08 2.22 -7.27
N ILE A 290 0.91 2.35 -8.30
CA ILE A 290 2.35 2.03 -8.27
C ILE A 290 3.08 3.13 -9.03
N TYR A 291 3.94 3.87 -8.34
CA TYR A 291 4.76 4.92 -8.94
C TYR A 291 6.02 5.16 -8.11
N TYR A 292 6.98 5.87 -8.69
CA TYR A 292 8.21 6.26 -7.99
C TYR A 292 8.75 7.59 -8.47
N TYR A 293 9.64 8.15 -7.67
CA TYR A 293 10.48 9.30 -7.96
C TYR A 293 11.94 8.89 -7.83
N ASP A 294 12.75 9.23 -8.82
CA ASP A 294 14.19 9.02 -8.79
C ASP A 294 14.88 10.06 -7.91
N LYS A 295 16.10 9.76 -7.47
CA LYS A 295 16.93 10.71 -6.74
C LYS A 295 17.16 11.98 -7.58
N GLY A 296 17.06 13.14 -6.94
CA GLY A 296 17.21 14.46 -7.57
C GLY A 296 15.97 14.97 -8.30
N THR A 297 14.93 14.15 -8.46
CA THR A 297 13.63 14.65 -8.96
C THR A 297 12.94 15.52 -7.92
N LYS A 298 12.00 16.35 -8.38
CA LYS A 298 11.26 17.30 -7.55
C LYS A 298 9.81 16.88 -7.37
N ALA A 299 9.39 16.90 -6.11
CA ALA A 299 7.99 16.90 -5.71
C ALA A 299 7.30 18.22 -6.08
N ASP A 300 5.96 18.26 -6.09
CA ASP A 300 5.20 19.44 -6.49
C ASP A 300 5.38 20.63 -5.52
N ASN A 301 5.73 20.36 -4.27
CA ASN A 301 6.06 21.39 -3.27
C ASN A 301 7.52 21.86 -3.33
N GLY A 302 8.30 21.41 -4.33
CA GLY A 302 9.70 21.75 -4.51
C GLY A 302 10.70 20.91 -3.69
N TYR A 303 10.24 19.93 -2.91
CA TYR A 303 11.14 18.98 -2.23
C TYR A 303 11.93 18.17 -3.27
N GLU A 304 13.26 18.15 -3.11
CA GLU A 304 14.15 17.32 -3.92
C GLU A 304 14.33 15.95 -3.26
N VAL A 305 14.04 14.91 -4.03
CA VAL A 305 14.07 13.52 -3.57
C VAL A 305 15.51 13.07 -3.34
N LYS A 306 15.88 12.82 -2.07
CA LYS A 306 17.28 12.51 -1.67
C LYS A 306 17.77 11.11 -2.08
N ALA A 307 16.84 10.19 -2.31
CA ALA A 307 17.04 8.80 -2.71
C ALA A 307 15.75 8.29 -3.33
N ARG A 308 15.79 7.26 -4.19
CA ARG A 308 14.58 6.76 -4.87
C ARG A 308 13.44 6.46 -3.87
N VAL A 309 12.27 7.06 -4.09
CA VAL A 309 11.07 6.86 -3.27
C VAL A 309 9.97 6.27 -4.14
N SER A 310 9.41 5.15 -3.72
CA SER A 310 8.32 4.46 -4.42
C SER A 310 7.07 4.38 -3.56
N PHE A 311 5.90 4.29 -4.19
CA PHE A 311 4.63 4.02 -3.55
C PHE A 311 3.99 2.72 -4.08
N PHE A 312 3.35 1.98 -3.20
CA PHE A 312 2.59 0.77 -3.53
C PHE A 312 1.24 0.75 -2.81
N TYR A 313 0.18 0.34 -3.52
CA TYR A 313 -1.23 0.47 -3.13
C TYR A 313 -1.70 -0.32 -1.91
N LEU A 314 -0.90 -1.25 -1.38
CA LEU A 314 -1.37 -2.24 -0.40
C LEU A 314 -2.03 -1.55 0.82
N ASN A 315 -3.11 -2.12 1.31
CA ASN A 315 -3.81 -1.60 2.48
C ASN A 315 -3.78 -2.64 3.61
N ASN A 316 -4.04 -2.21 4.84
CA ASN A 316 -4.08 -3.11 5.99
C ASN A 316 -5.11 -4.22 5.74
N GLN A 317 -4.81 -5.45 6.19
CA GLN A 317 -5.68 -6.62 6.10
C GLN A 317 -5.87 -7.15 4.67
N MET A 318 -5.13 -6.62 3.69
CA MET A 318 -5.21 -7.08 2.30
C MET A 318 -4.10 -8.09 1.96
N GLU A 319 -3.19 -8.39 2.87
CA GLU A 319 -2.01 -9.24 2.65
C GLU A 319 -2.43 -10.66 2.21
N GLU A 320 -3.32 -11.31 2.97
CA GLU A 320 -3.82 -12.65 2.64
C GLU A 320 -4.73 -12.65 1.40
N ASN A 321 -5.38 -11.52 1.13
CA ASN A 321 -6.24 -11.32 -0.04
C ASN A 321 -5.43 -11.01 -1.32
N THR A 322 -4.13 -10.70 -1.22
CA THR A 322 -3.29 -10.32 -2.36
C THR A 322 -2.96 -11.54 -3.22
N THR A 323 -3.09 -11.40 -4.54
CA THR A 323 -2.77 -12.45 -5.53
C THR A 323 -1.26 -12.59 -5.73
N GLU A 324 -0.82 -13.67 -6.38
CA GLU A 324 0.60 -13.81 -6.76
C GLU A 324 1.08 -12.68 -7.67
N ALA A 325 0.22 -12.19 -8.57
CA ALA A 325 0.53 -11.06 -9.44
C ALA A 325 0.74 -9.76 -8.65
N GLY A 326 -0.15 -9.46 -7.69
CA GLY A 326 0.01 -8.30 -6.81
C GLY A 326 1.29 -8.37 -5.98
N TRP A 327 1.59 -9.55 -5.46
CA TRP A 327 2.82 -9.80 -4.71
C TRP A 327 4.09 -9.68 -5.57
N LYS A 328 4.07 -10.19 -6.80
CA LYS A 328 5.18 -10.05 -7.76
C LYS A 328 5.47 -8.59 -8.08
N LEU A 329 4.43 -7.75 -8.21
CA LEU A 329 4.60 -6.30 -8.42
C LEU A 329 5.29 -5.63 -7.23
N LEU A 330 4.93 -5.99 -5.99
CA LEU A 330 5.61 -5.47 -4.81
C LEU A 330 7.08 -5.88 -4.77
N ASP A 331 7.37 -7.17 -4.96
CA ASP A 331 8.73 -7.70 -4.93
C ASP A 331 9.62 -6.97 -5.96
N ASN A 332 9.11 -6.78 -7.19
CA ASN A 332 9.82 -6.06 -8.24
C ASN A 332 9.99 -4.57 -7.89
N LEU A 333 8.99 -3.91 -7.30
CA LEU A 333 9.10 -2.51 -6.89
C LEU A 333 10.14 -2.33 -5.78
N VAL A 334 10.18 -3.24 -4.81
CA VAL A 334 11.17 -3.24 -3.73
C VAL A 334 12.59 -3.35 -4.30
N LEU A 335 12.81 -4.30 -5.21
CA LEU A 335 14.12 -4.46 -5.89
C LEU A 335 14.45 -3.28 -6.80
N TRP A 336 13.47 -2.68 -7.47
CA TRP A 336 13.67 -1.47 -8.25
C TRP A 336 14.09 -0.28 -7.39
N THR A 337 13.43 -0.11 -6.24
CA THR A 337 13.67 0.99 -5.32
C THR A 337 15.09 0.91 -4.73
N LEU A 338 15.52 -0.30 -4.36
CA LEU A 338 16.85 -0.59 -3.82
C LEU A 338 18.02 -0.08 -4.67
N GLN A 339 17.85 0.05 -5.99
CA GLN A 339 18.91 0.51 -6.90
C GLN A 339 19.31 1.97 -6.68
N ASN A 340 18.46 2.75 -6.00
CA ASN A 340 18.70 4.16 -5.67
C ASN A 340 19.13 5.04 -6.85
N GLY A 341 18.52 4.82 -8.01
CA GLY A 341 18.73 5.68 -9.17
C GLY A 341 18.16 7.07 -8.98
#